data_AF-A0A2I0M2C3-F1
#
_entry.id   AF-A0A2I0M2C3-F1
#
_cell.length_a   1.000
_cell.length_b   1.000
_cell.length_c   1.000
_cell.angle_alpha   90.00
_cell.angle_beta   90.00
_cell.angle_gamma   90.00
#
_symmetry.space_group_name_H-M   'P 1'
#
loop_
_entity.id
_entity.type
_entity.pdbx_description
1 polymer ?
#
loop_
_entity_poly.entity_id
_entity_poly.type
_entity_poly.pdbx_seq_one_letter_code
_entity_poly.pdbx_strand_id
1 'polypeptide(L)'
;MGDTWVFAITRSHNRVAVDREEPLAQGPPKELFPLIERLRIPRDTLVGRSRPGRYSHILDDLYKTNVLPATARRSRIGVLYVPQPDGTADMHILINGEDMGPSARHLPTARPLYAVVDVFASTKSVRVIPVEYGFPSLQTLCRQVIQQHIVHRLAIDGLDLPLPLRSFCQHE
;
A
#
# COMPACT_ATOMS: atom_id res chain seq x y z
N MET A 1 -31.73 2.39 8.32
CA MET A 1 -30.59 3.06 7.68
C MET A 1 -29.93 2.06 6.74
N GLY A 2 -29.47 2.50 5.57
CA GLY A 2 -28.96 1.58 4.54
C GLY A 2 -27.62 0.95 4.94
N ASP A 3 -27.42 -0.29 4.50
CA ASP A 3 -26.23 -1.10 4.78
C ASP A 3 -25.17 -0.98 3.68
N THR A 4 -25.11 0.19 3.05
CA THR A 4 -24.30 0.46 1.87
C THR A 4 -23.51 1.74 2.08
N TRP A 5 -22.21 1.69 1.82
CA TRP A 5 -21.33 2.85 1.86
C TRP A 5 -20.74 3.09 0.48
N VAL A 6 -20.84 4.33 -0.01
CA VAL A 6 -20.39 4.72 -1.35
C VAL A 6 -19.34 5.82 -1.21
N PHE A 7 -18.16 5.60 -1.80
CA PHE A 7 -17.05 6.54 -1.77
C PHE A 7 -16.59 6.87 -3.19
N ALA A 8 -16.59 8.15 -3.53
CA ALA A 8 -16.09 8.62 -4.80
C ALA A 8 -14.56 8.80 -4.73
N ILE A 9 -13.84 8.10 -5.61
CA ILE A 9 -12.40 8.31 -5.80
C ILE A 9 -12.20 9.25 -6.98
N THR A 10 -11.79 10.49 -6.70
CA THR A 10 -11.64 11.54 -7.71
C THR A 10 -10.18 11.83 -8.03
N ARG A 11 -9.94 12.69 -9.03
CA ARG A 11 -8.58 13.15 -9.38
C ARG A 11 -7.95 13.96 -8.25
N SER A 12 -8.75 14.74 -7.54
CA SER A 12 -8.33 15.54 -6.39
C SER A 12 -8.49 14.68 -5.14
N HIS A 13 -7.37 14.36 -4.50
CA HIS A 13 -7.40 13.60 -3.25
C HIS A 13 -7.92 14.48 -2.12
N ASN A 14 -8.98 14.02 -1.45
CA ASN A 14 -9.49 14.64 -0.22
C ASN A 14 -8.54 14.33 0.93
N ARG A 15 -7.34 14.90 0.92
CA ARG A 15 -6.48 14.89 2.08
C ARG A 15 -7.08 15.89 3.06
N VAL A 16 -7.81 15.41 4.05
CA VAL A 16 -8.14 16.24 5.22
C VAL A 16 -6.81 16.44 5.93
N ALA A 17 -6.16 17.59 5.69
CA ALA A 17 -5.02 17.99 6.48
C ALA A 17 -5.53 18.10 7.92
N VAL A 18 -5.20 17.12 8.75
CA VAL A 18 -5.25 17.33 10.19
C VAL A 18 -4.10 18.30 10.43
N ASP A 19 -4.41 19.53 10.84
CA ASP A 19 -3.43 20.49 11.33
C ASP A 19 -2.68 19.86 12.50
N ARG A 20 -1.65 19.08 12.19
CA ARG A 20 -0.67 18.58 13.12
C ARG A 20 0.62 19.26 12.69
N GLU A 21 1.01 20.21 13.52
CA GLU A 21 2.31 20.87 13.48
C GLU A 21 3.40 19.86 13.09
N GLU A 22 4.12 20.19 12.02
CA GLU A 22 5.27 19.44 11.55
C GLU A 22 6.33 19.33 12.66
N PRO A 23 6.73 18.12 13.10
CA PRO A 23 8.03 17.96 13.67
C PRO A 23 9.02 17.76 12.52
N LEU A 24 9.88 18.74 12.34
CA LEU A 24 11.20 18.59 11.72
C LEU A 24 11.96 17.45 12.40
N ALA A 25 11.86 16.24 11.86
CA ALA A 25 12.77 15.15 12.18
C ALA A 25 12.79 14.14 11.04
N GLN A 26 13.97 13.91 10.45
CA GLN A 26 14.22 12.73 9.63
C GLN A 26 13.99 11.48 10.50
N GLY A 27 12.79 10.90 10.39
CA GLY A 27 12.40 9.73 11.14
C GLY A 27 13.17 8.47 10.72
N PRO A 28 13.04 7.37 11.49
CA PRO A 28 13.68 6.09 11.20
C PRO A 28 13.32 5.57 9.79
N PRO A 29 14.04 4.58 9.23
CA PRO A 29 13.84 4.14 7.86
C PRO A 29 12.36 3.83 7.59
N LYS A 30 11.80 4.47 6.54
CA LYS A 30 10.41 4.34 6.05
C LYS A 30 9.85 2.95 6.39
N GLU A 31 8.98 2.88 7.39
CA GLU A 31 8.45 1.61 7.88
C GLU A 31 7.81 0.82 6.73
N LEU A 32 8.28 -0.41 6.53
CA LEU A 32 7.89 -1.32 5.43
C LEU A 32 6.41 -1.72 5.47
N PHE A 33 5.77 -1.49 6.62
CA PHE A 33 4.37 -1.79 6.88
C PHE A 33 3.74 -0.53 7.48
N PRO A 34 2.98 0.26 6.71
CA PRO A 34 2.09 1.24 7.33
C PRO A 34 1.25 0.53 8.38
N LEU A 35 1.34 1.03 9.62
CA LEU A 35 0.48 0.60 10.71
C LEU A 35 -0.86 1.32 10.54
N ILE A 36 -1.87 0.59 10.10
CA ILE A 36 -3.23 1.12 9.96
C ILE A 36 -3.99 0.67 11.19
N GLU A 37 -4.03 1.56 12.17
CA GLU A 37 -4.46 1.30 13.55
C GLU A 37 -3.70 0.12 14.20
N ARG A 38 -4.13 -1.12 13.94
CA ARG A 38 -3.55 -2.37 14.46
C ARG A 38 -3.08 -3.33 13.36
N LEU A 39 -3.37 -3.03 12.10
CA LEU A 39 -3.07 -3.89 10.97
C LEU A 39 -1.75 -3.48 10.30
N ARG A 40 -0.83 -4.44 10.15
CA ARG A 40 0.43 -4.24 9.41
C ARG A 40 0.26 -4.77 7.99
N ILE A 41 0.35 -3.90 7.00
CA ILE A 41 0.12 -4.30 5.61
C ILE A 41 1.36 -4.06 4.78
N PRO A 42 1.83 -5.05 4.00
CA PRO A 42 2.94 -4.85 3.10
C PRO A 42 2.65 -3.67 2.17
N ARG A 43 3.45 -2.60 2.26
CA ARG A 43 3.28 -1.41 1.43
C ARG A 43 3.43 -1.74 -0.06
N ASP A 44 4.22 -2.77 -0.37
CA ASP A 44 4.61 -3.17 -1.72
C ASP A 44 3.45 -3.66 -2.59
N THR A 45 2.42 -4.26 -1.99
CA THR A 45 1.20 -4.67 -2.71
C THR A 45 0.23 -3.51 -2.95
N LEU A 46 0.36 -2.44 -2.16
CA LEU A 46 -0.55 -1.29 -2.15
C LEU A 46 -0.01 -0.08 -2.91
N VAL A 47 1.24 -0.11 -3.40
CA VAL A 47 1.81 0.93 -4.25
C VAL A 47 1.90 0.42 -5.68
N GLY A 48 1.44 1.22 -6.64
CA GLY A 48 1.59 0.93 -8.07
C GLY A 48 3.04 1.04 -8.53
N ARG A 49 3.86 0.00 -8.36
CA ARG A 49 5.23 0.01 -8.89
C ARG A 49 5.27 -0.26 -10.39
N SER A 50 6.17 0.39 -11.10
CA SER A 50 6.58 -0.04 -12.42
C SER A 50 7.27 -1.39 -12.35
N ARG A 51 6.94 -2.30 -13.26
CA ARG A 51 7.76 -3.51 -13.44
C ARG A 51 9.16 -3.09 -13.90
N PRO A 52 10.24 -3.66 -13.33
CA PRO A 52 11.59 -3.41 -13.82
C PRO A 52 11.66 -3.60 -15.34
N GLY A 53 12.21 -2.60 -16.05
CA GLY A 53 12.44 -2.67 -17.50
C GLY A 53 11.27 -2.26 -18.42
N ARG A 54 10.13 -1.78 -17.91
CA ARG A 54 9.02 -1.31 -18.78
C ARG A 54 8.60 0.16 -18.62
N TYR A 55 8.89 0.82 -17.49
CA TYR A 55 8.49 2.21 -17.23
C TYR A 55 9.58 2.92 -16.39
N SER A 56 9.63 4.26 -16.48
CA SER A 56 10.71 5.07 -15.92
C SER A 56 10.68 5.14 -14.39
N HIS A 57 11.87 5.12 -13.78
CA HIS A 57 12.08 5.33 -12.34
C HIS A 57 11.44 6.64 -11.82
N ILE A 58 11.26 7.63 -12.69
CA ILE A 58 10.60 8.91 -12.38
C ILE A 58 9.15 8.69 -11.97
N LEU A 59 8.41 7.81 -12.67
CA LEU A 59 7.02 7.51 -12.29
C LEU A 59 6.97 6.79 -10.95
N ASP A 60 7.95 5.95 -10.64
CA ASP A 60 8.00 5.24 -9.35
C ASP A 60 8.23 6.21 -8.19
N ASP A 61 9.05 7.24 -8.37
CA ASP A 61 9.22 8.28 -7.36
C ASP A 61 7.95 9.13 -7.20
N LEU A 62 7.22 9.40 -8.28
CA LEU A 62 5.91 10.07 -8.23
C LEU A 62 4.82 9.21 -7.56
N TYR A 63 4.87 7.87 -7.72
CA TYR A 63 4.00 6.95 -6.97
C TYR A 63 4.38 6.88 -5.49
N LYS A 64 5.69 6.83 -5.18
CA LYS A 64 6.20 6.81 -3.80
C LYS A 64 5.89 8.10 -3.04
N THR A 65 5.84 9.23 -3.74
CA THR A 65 5.50 10.54 -3.19
C THR A 65 3.99 10.85 -3.25
N ASN A 66 3.19 9.93 -3.78
CA ASN A 66 1.73 10.06 -3.95
C ASN A 66 1.28 11.36 -4.64
N VAL A 67 2.12 11.89 -5.55
CA VAL A 67 1.86 13.14 -6.28
C VAL A 67 0.90 12.93 -7.45
N LEU A 68 0.79 11.70 -7.95
CA LEU A 68 -0.13 11.35 -9.02
C LEU A 68 -1.57 11.23 -8.51
N PRO A 69 -2.59 11.62 -9.30
CA PRO A 69 -3.99 11.44 -8.95
C PRO A 69 -4.38 10.00 -8.57
N ALA A 70 -5.43 9.85 -7.75
CA ALA A 70 -5.94 8.55 -7.29
C ALA A 70 -6.33 7.63 -8.44
N THR A 71 -6.77 8.25 -9.52
CA THR A 71 -7.29 7.62 -10.73
C THR A 71 -6.25 7.55 -11.85
N ALA A 72 -4.99 7.92 -11.57
CA ALA A 72 -3.91 7.76 -12.53
C ALA A 72 -3.68 6.28 -12.88
N ARG A 73 -3.20 6.02 -14.10
CA ARG A 73 -2.99 4.67 -14.59
C ARG A 73 -1.96 3.94 -13.71
N ARG A 74 -2.38 2.88 -13.02
CA ARG A 74 -1.61 2.07 -12.04
C ARG A 74 -1.70 2.52 -10.59
N SER A 75 -2.40 3.61 -10.31
CA SER A 75 -2.77 3.90 -8.93
C SER A 75 -3.47 2.68 -8.32
N ARG A 76 -3.12 2.39 -7.08
CA ARG A 76 -3.65 1.24 -6.33
C ARG A 76 -4.57 1.78 -5.25
N ILE A 77 -5.81 1.28 -5.26
CA ILE A 77 -6.81 1.60 -4.25
C ILE A 77 -6.99 0.35 -3.40
N GLY A 78 -6.68 0.45 -2.12
CA GLY A 78 -6.92 -0.60 -1.13
C GLY A 78 -8.19 -0.28 -0.34
N VAL A 79 -8.97 -1.30 -0.01
CA VAL A 79 -10.05 -1.20 0.98
C VAL A 79 -9.76 -2.19 2.07
N LEU A 80 -9.73 -1.72 3.31
CA LEU A 80 -9.48 -2.52 4.49
C LEU A 80 -10.62 -2.39 5.46
N TYR A 81 -10.83 -3.46 6.22
CA TYR A 81 -11.69 -3.46 7.39
C TYR A 81 -10.81 -3.73 8.61
N VAL A 82 -10.83 -2.79 9.55
CA VAL A 82 -10.10 -2.89 10.81
C VAL A 82 -11.11 -3.25 11.90
N PRO A 83 -11.06 -4.47 12.47
CA PRO A 83 -11.97 -4.87 13.53
C PRO A 83 -11.79 -4.01 14.79
N GLN A 84 -12.90 -3.62 15.40
CA GLN A 84 -12.95 -2.86 16.64
C GLN A 84 -13.36 -3.77 17.82
N PRO A 85 -12.99 -3.40 19.07
CA PRO A 85 -13.31 -4.20 20.26
C PRO A 85 -14.80 -4.38 20.53
N ASP A 86 -15.64 -3.50 20.01
CA ASP A 86 -17.10 -3.52 20.15
C ASP A 86 -17.80 -4.51 19.17
N GLY A 87 -17.01 -5.28 18.40
CA GLY A 87 -17.53 -6.20 17.40
C GLY A 87 -17.90 -5.54 16.08
N THR A 88 -17.61 -4.24 15.90
CA THR A 88 -17.74 -3.56 14.62
C THR A 88 -16.40 -3.49 13.88
N ALA A 89 -16.37 -2.86 12.71
CA ALA A 89 -15.13 -2.57 11.99
C ALA A 89 -15.13 -1.16 11.42
N ASP A 90 -13.94 -0.57 11.34
CA ASP A 90 -13.70 0.68 10.63
C ASP A 90 -13.15 0.38 9.24
N MET A 91 -13.71 1.03 8.22
CA MET A 91 -13.31 0.86 6.83
C MET A 91 -12.32 1.94 6.44
N HIS A 92 -11.13 1.54 5.99
CA HIS A 92 -10.08 2.44 5.55
C HIS A 92 -9.86 2.32 4.05
N ILE A 93 -9.71 3.46 3.37
CA ILE A 93 -9.32 3.51 1.97
C ILE A 93 -7.84 3.87 1.91
N LEU A 94 -7.08 3.06 1.16
CA LEU A 94 -5.70 3.38 0.85
C LEU A 94 -5.57 3.81 -0.58
N ILE A 95 -4.71 4.79 -0.81
CA ILE A 95 -4.33 5.19 -2.16
C ILE A 95 -2.82 5.18 -2.26
N ASN A 96 -2.30 4.32 -3.12
CA ASN A 96 -0.86 4.11 -3.31
C ASN A 96 -0.11 3.84 -1.99
N GLY A 97 -0.71 3.02 -1.11
CA GLY A 97 -0.11 2.64 0.16
C GLY A 97 -0.13 3.72 1.25
N GLU A 98 -0.79 4.85 1.01
CA GLU A 98 -1.12 5.86 2.03
C GLU A 98 -2.53 5.61 2.55
N ASP A 99 -2.70 5.54 3.87
CA ASP A 99 -4.01 5.44 4.52
C ASP A 99 -4.71 6.80 4.53
N MET A 100 -5.95 6.85 4.05
CA MET A 100 -6.78 8.06 4.05
C MET A 100 -7.60 8.20 5.35
N GLY A 101 -7.41 7.26 6.28
CA GLY A 101 -8.12 7.22 7.55
C GLY A 101 -9.49 6.51 7.44
N PRO A 102 -10.24 6.48 8.54
CA PRO A 102 -11.51 5.77 8.63
C PRO A 102 -12.56 6.48 7.77
N SER A 103 -12.83 5.89 6.61
CA SER A 103 -13.81 6.37 5.64
C SER A 103 -15.23 6.08 6.11
N ALA A 104 -15.44 4.94 6.76
CA ALA A 104 -16.68 4.60 7.46
C ALA A 104 -16.37 3.88 8.76
N ARG A 105 -17.22 4.06 9.77
CA ARG A 105 -17.07 3.47 11.11
C ARG A 105 -18.27 2.62 11.49
N HIS A 106 -18.06 1.73 12.47
CA HIS A 106 -19.11 0.87 13.02
C HIS A 106 -19.75 -0.07 11.98
N LEU A 107 -18.96 -0.58 11.04
CA LEU A 107 -19.46 -1.55 10.07
C LEU A 107 -19.75 -2.88 10.76
N PRO A 108 -20.84 -3.56 10.37
CA PRO A 108 -21.21 -4.84 10.95
C PRO A 108 -20.26 -5.94 10.48
N THR A 109 -19.64 -6.64 11.42
CA THR A 109 -18.75 -7.78 11.15
C THR A 109 -19.49 -9.12 11.11
N ALA A 110 -20.71 -9.17 11.64
CA ALA A 110 -21.52 -10.39 11.76
C ALA A 110 -22.08 -10.91 10.43
N ARG A 111 -21.91 -10.16 9.33
CA ARG A 111 -22.40 -10.53 7.99
C ARG A 111 -21.34 -10.20 6.94
N PRO A 112 -21.32 -10.94 5.80
CA PRO A 112 -20.38 -10.65 4.73
C PRO A 112 -20.67 -9.29 4.09
N LEU A 113 -19.61 -8.56 3.78
CA LEU A 113 -19.64 -7.35 2.99
C LEU A 113 -19.12 -7.65 1.58
N TYR A 114 -19.69 -6.99 0.58
CA TYR A 114 -19.31 -7.14 -0.81
C TYR A 114 -18.73 -5.85 -1.34
N ALA A 115 -17.53 -5.92 -1.91
CA ALA A 115 -16.92 -4.80 -2.61
C ALA A 115 -17.57 -4.64 -3.99
N VAL A 116 -18.12 -3.47 -4.26
CA VAL A 116 -18.66 -3.09 -5.57
C VAL A 116 -17.82 -1.96 -6.12
N VAL A 117 -17.41 -2.08 -7.39
CA VAL A 117 -16.65 -1.04 -8.08
C VAL A 117 -17.49 -0.52 -9.24
N ASP A 118 -17.83 0.76 -9.16
CA ASP A 118 -18.41 1.51 -10.26
C ASP A 118 -17.32 2.33 -10.96
N VAL A 119 -17.25 2.23 -12.29
CA VAL A 119 -16.21 2.86 -13.09
C VAL A 119 -16.84 3.94 -13.96
N PHE A 120 -16.43 5.18 -13.72
CA PHE A 120 -17.01 6.34 -14.37
C PHE A 120 -15.97 7.28 -15.03
N ALA A 121 -16.40 7.97 -16.09
CA ALA A 121 -15.69 9.04 -16.80
C ALA A 121 -14.29 8.68 -17.35
N SER A 122 -13.24 9.25 -16.76
CA SER A 122 -11.85 9.14 -17.26
C SER A 122 -11.21 7.79 -16.98
N THR A 123 -11.74 7.04 -16.00
CA THR A 123 -11.27 5.70 -15.67
C THR A 123 -11.84 4.72 -16.70
N LYS A 124 -10.98 4.04 -17.46
CA LYS A 124 -11.40 3.13 -18.55
C LYS A 124 -11.52 1.68 -18.13
N SER A 125 -10.69 1.24 -17.19
CA SER A 125 -10.73 -0.12 -16.67
C SER A 125 -10.09 -0.19 -15.30
N VAL A 126 -10.54 -1.18 -14.52
CA VAL A 126 -9.98 -1.54 -13.23
C VAL A 126 -9.55 -3.01 -13.26
N ARG A 127 -8.60 -3.37 -12.42
CA ARG A 127 -8.19 -4.76 -12.20
C ARG A 127 -8.24 -5.03 -10.71
N VAL A 128 -9.06 -6.00 -10.32
CA VAL A 128 -9.04 -6.54 -8.96
C VAL A 128 -7.78 -7.38 -8.83
N ILE A 129 -6.99 -7.07 -7.80
CA ILE A 129 -5.73 -7.74 -7.53
C ILE A 129 -5.88 -8.39 -6.16
N PRO A 130 -5.75 -9.71 -6.05
CA PRO A 130 -5.73 -10.35 -4.76
C PRO A 130 -4.53 -9.81 -4.00
N VAL A 131 -4.79 -9.19 -2.86
CA VAL A 131 -3.76 -8.91 -1.88
C VAL A 131 -3.76 -10.11 -0.97
N GLU A 132 -2.66 -10.86 -0.95
CA GLU A 132 -2.45 -11.87 0.08
C GLU A 132 -2.42 -11.12 1.42
N TYR A 133 -3.53 -11.16 2.15
CA TYR A 133 -3.59 -10.77 3.55
C TYR A 133 -2.77 -11.80 4.31
N GLY A 134 -1.48 -11.54 4.41
CA GLY A 134 -0.55 -12.49 4.98
C GLY A 134 0.81 -11.91 4.83
N PHE A 135 1.58 -12.01 5.91
CA PHE A 135 2.98 -11.65 5.98
C PHE A 135 3.69 -11.88 4.64
N PRO A 136 4.55 -10.92 4.19
CA PRO A 136 5.41 -11.20 3.06
C PRO A 136 6.06 -12.55 3.31
N SER A 137 6.21 -13.35 2.26
CA SER A 137 6.87 -14.65 2.42
C SER A 137 8.17 -14.46 3.22
N LEU A 138 8.54 -15.44 4.04
CA LEU A 138 9.80 -15.37 4.80
C LEU A 138 10.98 -14.99 3.88
N GLN A 139 10.96 -15.48 2.64
CA GLN A 139 11.91 -15.13 1.60
C GLN A 139 11.94 -13.62 1.29
N THR A 140 10.77 -12.99 1.12
CA THR A 140 10.62 -11.55 0.92
C THR A 140 11.12 -10.76 2.13
N LEU A 141 10.78 -11.19 3.35
CA LEU A 141 11.24 -10.56 4.59
C LEU A 141 12.76 -10.63 4.74
N CYS A 142 13.33 -11.83 4.58
CA CYS A 142 14.77 -12.06 4.65
C CYS A 142 15.52 -11.20 3.62
N ARG A 143 15.02 -11.13 2.37
CA ARG A 143 15.59 -10.25 1.34
C ARG A 143 15.59 -8.79 1.78
N GLN A 144 14.48 -8.29 2.32
CA GLN A 144 14.38 -6.89 2.74
C GLN A 144 15.33 -6.58 3.89
N VAL A 145 15.48 -7.49 4.86
CA VAL A 145 16.47 -7.34 5.96
C VAL A 145 17.90 -7.32 5.42
N ILE A 146 18.23 -8.22 4.48
CA ILE A 146 19.54 -8.26 3.83
C ILE A 146 19.82 -6.94 3.09
N GLN A 147 18.86 -6.43 2.32
CA GLN A 147 19.00 -5.18 1.59
C GLN A 147 19.18 -3.96 2.51
N GLN A 148 18.54 -3.95 3.69
CA GLN A 148 18.69 -2.87 4.68
C GLN A 148 20.07 -2.83 5.33
N HIS A 149 20.72 -3.98 5.51
CA HIS A 149 22.01 -4.08 6.19
C HIS A 149 23.20 -4.03 5.23
N ILE A 150 22.96 -3.89 3.94
CA ILE A 150 24.00 -3.85 2.92
C ILE A 150 24.17 -2.43 2.38
N VAL A 151 25.41 -1.94 2.51
CA VAL A 151 25.81 -0.60 2.08
C VAL A 151 25.72 -0.37 0.57
N HIS A 152 25.87 -1.40 -0.26
CA HIS A 152 25.80 -1.27 -1.73
C HIS A 152 25.30 -2.56 -2.40
N ARG A 153 24.52 -2.45 -3.47
CA ARG A 153 23.96 -3.62 -4.21
C ARG A 153 25.01 -4.67 -4.62
N LEU A 154 26.23 -4.23 -4.93
CA LEU A 154 27.35 -5.10 -5.31
C LEU A 154 27.88 -5.93 -4.13
N ALA A 155 27.69 -5.48 -2.89
CA ALA A 155 28.07 -6.25 -1.72
C ALA A 155 27.15 -7.48 -1.49
N ILE A 156 26.02 -7.57 -2.21
CA ILE A 156 25.20 -8.79 -2.28
C ILE A 156 25.97 -9.92 -3.00
N ASP A 157 26.84 -9.59 -3.96
CA ASP A 157 27.68 -10.59 -4.65
C ASP A 157 28.72 -11.22 -3.73
N GLY A 158 29.10 -10.50 -2.67
CA GLY A 158 30.01 -10.99 -1.63
C GLY A 158 29.34 -11.88 -0.58
N LEU A 159 28.01 -12.07 -0.63
CA LEU A 159 27.34 -13.02 0.25
C LEU A 159 27.46 -14.43 -0.33
N ASP A 160 27.71 -15.42 0.53
CA ASP A 160 27.67 -16.86 0.20
C ASP A 160 26.24 -17.39 0.01
N LEU A 161 25.42 -16.64 -0.73
CA LEU A 161 24.07 -17.03 -1.12
C LEU A 161 24.10 -17.82 -2.44
N PRO A 162 23.30 -18.89 -2.56
CA PRO A 162 23.03 -19.55 -3.84
C PRO A 162 22.60 -18.56 -4.93
N LEU A 163 23.01 -18.80 -6.18
CA LEU A 163 22.70 -17.97 -7.35
C LEU A 163 21.24 -17.48 -7.40
N PRO A 164 20.21 -18.34 -7.23
CA PRO A 164 18.82 -17.89 -7.27
C PRO A 164 18.48 -16.86 -6.18
N LEU A 165 19.01 -17.04 -4.96
CA LEU A 165 18.78 -16.13 -3.84
C LEU A 165 19.59 -14.83 -3.99
N ARG A 166 20.79 -14.90 -4.56
CA ARG A 166 21.60 -13.73 -4.88
C ARG A 166 20.90 -12.86 -5.91
N SER A 167 20.44 -13.46 -7.01
CA SER A 167 19.62 -12.77 -8.02
C SER A 167 18.34 -12.21 -7.39
N PHE A 168 17.66 -12.98 -6.55
CA PHE A 168 16.46 -12.52 -5.85
C PHE A 168 16.72 -11.34 -4.91
N CYS A 169 17.89 -11.27 -4.26
CA CYS A 169 18.27 -10.16 -3.38
C CYS A 169 18.75 -8.92 -4.14
N GLN A 170 19.32 -9.09 -5.34
CA GLN A 170 19.72 -7.99 -6.21
C GLN A 170 18.53 -7.26 -6.82
N HIS A 171 17.46 -7.99 -7.11
CA HIS A 171 16.26 -7.49 -7.78
C HIS A 171 15.11 -7.25 -6.78
N GLU A 172 14.19 -6.33 -7.10
CA GLU A 172 12.94 -6.15 -6.34
C GLU A 172 11.88 -7.17 -6.78
#